data_AF-A0A381ZDM9-F1
#
_entry.id   AF-A0A381ZDM9-F1
#
_cell.length_a   1.000
_cell.length_b   1.000
_cell.length_c   1.000
_cell.angle_alpha   90.00
_cell.angle_beta   90.00
_cell.angle_gamma   90.00
#
_symmetry.space_group_name_H-M   'P 1'
#
loop_
_entity.id
_entity.type
_entity.pdbx_description
1 polymer ?
#
loop_
_entity_poly.entity_id
_entity_poly.type
_entity_poly.pdbx_seq_one_letter_code
_entity_poly.pdbx_strand_id
1 'polypeptide(L)'
;MPSTKTEPRDCPKCSGKKYNLSNREGKLRAQLCSCFLCQECDGEGRTFRQDDKGMAFLADCSFCFTFRKRLRLLNDSGIPGKFSNSTLEIYQPIGLQNRKALSRAKDFLDDFHITPKQPCRGLLFMGGPGLGKTHLVVSILKQLILEDEVNGKFVDFFQLLSDIRHGYSHDQSEMSLIEPYLKSRVLVIDELAKGRNNEWEQTILDQFISSRYNAADKITLFTTNYSDQSGAPTDTNGRVTSFQKQSLEEKVGDRIFSRLAQMCDFVKMEGEDYRTKIKPPPRASRKTD
;
A
#
# COMPACT_ATOMS: atom_id res chain seq x y z
N MET A 1 -11.01 50.66 -13.04
CA MET A 1 -10.20 49.98 -12.00
C MET A 1 -10.20 48.50 -12.32
N PRO A 2 -9.07 47.90 -12.73
CA PRO A 2 -9.03 46.49 -13.04
C PRO A 2 -9.00 45.68 -11.74
N SER A 3 -10.01 44.83 -11.55
CA SER A 3 -10.09 43.85 -10.48
C SER A 3 -8.93 42.87 -10.59
N THR A 4 -7.95 42.99 -9.70
CA THR A 4 -6.89 42.00 -9.51
C THR A 4 -7.51 40.71 -9.02
N LYS A 5 -7.66 39.73 -9.93
CA LYS A 5 -7.88 38.33 -9.59
C LYS A 5 -6.66 37.86 -8.81
N THR A 6 -6.79 37.71 -7.49
CA THR A 6 -5.78 37.06 -6.66
C THR A 6 -5.81 35.57 -6.97
N GLU A 7 -4.89 35.10 -7.82
CA GLU A 7 -4.67 33.66 -8.00
C GLU A 7 -4.34 33.04 -6.63
N PRO A 8 -4.99 31.92 -6.24
CA PRO A 8 -4.66 31.27 -4.99
C PRO A 8 -3.24 30.70 -5.10
N ARG A 9 -2.27 31.39 -4.49
CA ARG A 9 -0.91 30.88 -4.40
C ARG A 9 -0.94 29.60 -3.57
N ASP A 10 -0.76 28.46 -4.25
CA ASP A 10 -0.63 27.18 -3.58
C ASP A 10 0.48 27.25 -2.53
N CYS A 11 0.20 26.70 -1.34
CA CYS A 11 1.16 26.71 -0.25
C CYS A 11 2.44 25.95 -0.70
N PRO A 12 3.63 26.57 -0.63
CA PRO A 12 4.87 25.96 -1.16
C PRO A 12 5.30 24.71 -0.39
N LYS A 13 4.74 24.47 0.80
CA LYS A 13 5.04 23.30 1.64
C LYS A 13 4.21 22.07 1.25
N CYS A 14 2.93 22.26 0.91
CA CYS A 14 2.01 21.15 0.64
C CYS A 14 1.46 21.13 -0.79
N SER A 15 1.84 22.10 -1.63
CA SER A 15 1.38 22.24 -3.02
C SER A 15 -0.14 22.10 -3.14
N GLY A 16 -0.87 22.86 -2.30
CA GLY A 16 -2.33 22.87 -2.29
C GLY A 16 -3.00 21.73 -1.49
N LYS A 17 -2.30 20.62 -1.21
CA LYS A 17 -2.88 19.42 -0.57
C LYS A 17 -3.33 19.60 0.89
N LYS A 18 -2.87 20.66 1.57
CA LYS A 18 -3.14 20.96 2.99
C LYS A 18 -2.60 19.94 4.01
N TYR A 19 -1.85 18.94 3.57
CA TYR A 19 -1.10 18.01 4.42
C TYR A 19 0.29 17.75 3.83
N ASN A 20 1.20 17.28 4.67
CA ASN A 20 2.55 16.87 4.29
C ASN A 20 2.76 15.40 4.63
N LEU A 21 3.47 14.69 3.75
CA LEU A 21 3.92 13.32 3.99
C LEU A 21 5.41 13.33 4.31
N SER A 22 5.82 12.51 5.27
CA SER A 22 7.22 12.39 5.67
C SER A 22 7.55 10.95 6.07
N ASN A 23 8.83 10.61 6.04
CA ASN A 23 9.35 9.40 6.66
C ASN A 23 9.77 9.74 8.10
N ARG A 24 9.11 9.15 9.10
CA ARG A 24 9.55 9.23 10.50
C ARG A 24 9.59 7.83 11.08
N GLU A 25 10.73 7.47 11.69
CA GLU A 25 10.93 6.14 12.29
C GLU A 25 10.65 4.99 11.31
N GLY A 26 10.99 5.19 10.04
CA GLY A 26 10.76 4.18 8.99
C GLY A 26 9.31 4.06 8.51
N LYS A 27 8.36 4.80 9.09
CA LYS A 27 6.93 4.77 8.73
C LYS A 27 6.49 6.06 8.03
N LEU A 28 5.48 5.93 7.17
CA LEU A 28 4.84 7.06 6.54
C LEU A 28 4.04 7.83 7.58
N ARG A 29 4.31 9.14 7.68
CA ARG A 29 3.56 10.06 8.55
C ARG A 29 2.94 11.17 7.73
N ALA A 30 1.62 11.28 7.85
CA ALA A 30 0.78 12.33 7.32
C ALA A 30 0.43 13.32 8.44
N GLN A 31 0.73 14.60 8.21
CA GLN A 31 0.44 15.67 9.16
C GLN A 31 -0.24 16.82 8.42
N LEU A 32 -1.16 17.50 9.10
CA LEU A 32 -1.74 18.74 8.58
C LEU A 32 -0.62 19.73 8.29
N CYS A 33 -0.72 20.41 7.16
CA CYS A 33 0.20 21.48 6.84
C CYS A 33 -0.13 22.68 7.74
N SER A 34 0.87 23.47 8.11
CA SER A 34 0.64 24.68 8.93
C SER A 34 -0.21 25.74 8.22
N CYS A 35 -0.43 25.62 6.91
CA CYS A 35 -1.34 26.49 6.16
C CYS A 35 -2.81 26.05 6.23
N PHE A 36 -3.09 24.89 6.84
CA PHE A 36 -4.46 24.40 6.99
C PHE A 36 -5.09 25.02 8.24
N LEU A 37 -6.11 25.85 8.04
CA LEU A 37 -6.95 26.40 9.08
C LEU A 37 -8.40 26.07 8.74
N CYS A 38 -9.09 25.39 9.65
CA CYS A 38 -10.49 25.04 9.47
C CYS A 38 -11.36 26.23 9.87
N GLN A 39 -12.22 26.71 8.98
CA GLN A 39 -13.06 27.89 9.24
C GLN A 39 -14.19 27.64 10.26
N GLU A 40 -14.53 26.38 10.55
CA GLU A 40 -15.58 26.06 11.53
C GLU A 40 -15.05 25.84 12.95
N CYS A 41 -13.78 25.49 13.11
CA CYS A 41 -13.24 25.09 14.41
C CYS A 41 -11.85 25.67 14.71
N ASP A 42 -11.40 26.62 13.90
CA ASP A 42 -10.09 27.29 14.02
C ASP A 42 -8.89 26.34 14.18
N GLY A 43 -9.02 25.11 13.69
CA GLY A 43 -7.96 24.10 13.76
C GLY A 43 -8.01 23.19 15.00
N GLU A 44 -8.95 23.37 15.91
CA GLU A 44 -9.15 22.50 17.08
C GLU A 44 -9.65 21.10 16.69
N GLY A 45 -10.39 21.01 15.58
CA GLY A 45 -10.97 19.76 15.08
C GLY A 45 -12.23 19.32 15.82
N ARG A 46 -12.66 20.06 16.84
CA ARG A 46 -13.91 19.84 17.60
C ARG A 46 -14.71 21.14 17.70
N THR A 47 -16.02 20.99 17.83
CA THR A 47 -16.98 22.10 17.96
C THR A 47 -18.02 21.75 19.02
N PHE A 48 -18.50 22.75 19.76
CA PHE A 48 -19.64 22.55 20.65
C PHE A 48 -20.93 22.40 19.84
N ARG A 49 -21.72 21.39 20.16
CA ARG A 49 -23.07 21.17 19.61
C ARG A 49 -24.06 20.98 20.75
N GLN A 50 -25.33 21.22 20.47
CA GLN A 50 -26.42 20.96 21.41
C GLN A 50 -27.29 19.84 20.87
N ASP A 51 -27.77 18.97 21.76
CA ASP A 51 -28.79 17.98 21.42
C ASP A 51 -30.20 18.58 21.50
N ASP A 52 -31.21 17.78 21.15
CA ASP A 52 -32.62 18.19 21.16
C ASP A 52 -33.13 18.56 22.57
N LYS A 53 -32.36 18.25 23.62
CA LYS A 53 -32.66 18.57 25.03
C LYS A 53 -31.89 19.80 25.52
N GLY A 54 -31.12 20.47 24.65
CA GLY A 54 -30.32 21.66 24.97
C GLY A 54 -29.02 21.36 25.72
N MET A 55 -28.60 20.09 25.86
CA MET A 55 -27.34 19.74 26.48
C MET A 55 -26.19 19.97 25.50
N ALA A 56 -25.23 20.81 25.91
CA ALA A 56 -24.04 21.09 25.13
C ALA A 56 -23.00 19.95 25.27
N PHE A 57 -22.49 19.46 24.16
CA PHE A 57 -21.43 18.45 24.10
C PHE A 57 -20.37 18.79 23.04
N LEU A 58 -19.17 18.25 23.22
CA LEU A 58 -18.10 18.35 22.24
C LEU A 58 -18.29 17.29 21.15
N ALA A 59 -18.35 17.73 19.90
CA ALA A 59 -18.42 16.87 18.72
C ALA A 59 -17.22 17.12 17.81
N ASP A 60 -16.89 16.14 16.97
CA ASP A 60 -15.93 16.34 15.88
C ASP A 60 -16.46 17.39 14.89
N CYS A 61 -15.57 18.25 14.40
CA CYS A 61 -15.91 19.32 13.46
C CYS A 61 -16.40 18.74 12.12
N SER A 62 -17.62 19.10 11.71
CA SER A 62 -18.26 18.67 10.45
C SER A 62 -17.37 18.87 9.23
N PHE A 63 -16.70 20.02 9.15
CA PHE A 63 -15.94 20.40 7.97
C PHE A 63 -14.61 19.64 7.83
N CYS A 64 -13.81 19.56 8.90
CA CYS A 64 -12.46 18.99 8.81
C CYS A 64 -12.35 17.54 9.30
N PHE A 65 -13.41 16.97 9.87
CA PHE A 65 -13.37 15.61 10.44
C PHE A 65 -12.96 14.56 9.40
N THR A 66 -13.61 14.52 8.23
CA THR A 66 -13.30 13.55 7.17
C THR A 66 -11.86 13.68 6.70
N PHE A 67 -11.38 14.92 6.49
CA PHE A 67 -10.00 15.16 6.09
C PHE A 67 -9.00 14.67 7.14
N ARG A 68 -9.22 14.99 8.42
CA ARG A 68 -8.39 14.50 9.54
C ARG A 68 -8.46 12.98 9.69
N LYS A 69 -9.63 12.39 9.49
CA LYS A 69 -9.84 10.94 9.52
C LYS A 69 -9.01 10.23 8.43
N ARG A 70 -9.01 10.74 7.20
CA ARG A 70 -8.16 10.22 6.11
C ARG A 70 -6.68 10.23 6.46
N LEU A 71 -6.18 11.30 7.08
CA LEU A 71 -4.77 11.35 7.54
C LEU A 71 -4.48 10.36 8.67
N ARG A 72 -5.42 10.17 9.61
CA ARG A 72 -5.31 9.12 10.65
C ARG A 72 -5.26 7.72 10.04
N LEU A 73 -6.20 7.41 9.15
CA LEU A 73 -6.20 6.12 8.43
C LEU A 73 -4.88 5.90 7.68
N LEU A 74 -4.33 6.94 7.04
CA LEU A 74 -3.05 6.84 6.35
C LEU A 74 -1.87 6.60 7.32
N ASN A 75 -1.87 7.25 8.48
CA ASN A 75 -0.88 7.02 9.54
C ASN A 75 -0.97 5.60 10.13
N ASP A 76 -2.18 5.06 10.21
CA ASP A 76 -2.46 3.73 10.74
C ASP A 76 -2.28 2.64 9.69
N SER A 77 -2.07 2.99 8.41
CA SER A 77 -1.99 2.03 7.31
C SER A 77 -0.79 1.10 7.37
N GLY A 78 0.30 1.48 8.04
CA GLY A 78 1.53 0.68 8.08
C GLY A 78 2.45 0.86 6.88
N ILE A 79 2.16 1.80 5.96
CA ILE A 79 3.02 2.07 4.80
C ILE A 79 4.43 2.52 5.25
N PRO A 80 5.52 1.92 4.71
CA PRO A 80 6.88 2.36 4.98
C PRO A 80 7.14 3.79 4.51
N GLY A 81 7.85 4.58 5.32
CA GLY A 81 8.06 6.02 5.08
C GLY A 81 8.86 6.34 3.81
N LYS A 82 9.65 5.38 3.31
CA LYS A 82 10.35 5.49 2.02
C LYS A 82 9.40 5.69 0.83
N PHE A 83 8.13 5.30 0.96
CA PHE A 83 7.10 5.47 -0.07
C PHE A 83 6.20 6.70 0.16
N SER A 84 6.61 7.62 1.05
CA SER A 84 5.87 8.88 1.30
C SER A 84 5.58 9.65 0.02
N ASN A 85 6.52 9.71 -0.92
CA ASN A 85 6.37 10.40 -2.19
C ASN A 85 5.83 9.53 -3.33
N SER A 86 5.66 8.21 -3.13
CA SER A 86 5.16 7.31 -4.17
C SER A 86 3.72 7.65 -4.54
N THR A 87 3.49 7.88 -5.82
CA THR A 87 2.20 8.18 -6.44
C THR A 87 2.15 7.59 -7.85
N LEU A 88 0.95 7.38 -8.41
CA LEU A 88 0.82 6.82 -9.76
C LEU A 88 1.35 7.81 -10.82
N GLU A 89 1.29 9.12 -10.56
CA GLU A 89 1.71 10.18 -11.48
C GLU A 89 3.22 10.20 -11.69
N ILE A 90 4.01 9.93 -10.64
CA ILE A 90 5.47 9.95 -10.73
C ILE A 90 6.06 8.61 -11.19
N TYR A 91 5.23 7.56 -11.28
CA TYR A 91 5.69 6.25 -11.74
C TYR A 91 6.02 6.31 -13.24
N GLN A 92 7.25 5.94 -13.59
CA GLN A 92 7.73 5.95 -14.98
C GLN A 92 7.78 4.52 -15.53
N PRO A 93 6.75 4.07 -16.27
CA PRO A 93 6.72 2.71 -16.79
C PRO A 93 7.74 2.54 -17.93
N ILE A 94 8.67 1.61 -17.77
CA ILE A 94 9.63 1.23 -18.82
C ILE A 94 9.12 -0.05 -19.50
N GLY A 95 8.82 0.03 -20.79
CA GLY A 95 8.34 -1.11 -21.59
C GLY A 95 6.82 -1.30 -21.58
N LEU A 96 6.33 -2.20 -22.45
CA LEU A 96 4.90 -2.42 -22.65
C LEU A 96 4.22 -3.02 -21.41
N GLN A 97 4.84 -4.03 -20.79
CA GLN A 97 4.26 -4.73 -19.63
C GLN A 97 4.07 -3.78 -18.43
N ASN A 98 5.04 -2.92 -18.17
CA ASN A 98 4.95 -1.96 -17.06
C ASN A 98 3.97 -0.82 -17.35
N ARG A 99 3.74 -0.45 -18.63
CA ARG A 99 2.66 0.46 -19.03
C ARG A 99 1.29 -0.17 -18.82
N LYS A 100 1.11 -1.44 -19.18
CA LYS A 100 -0.12 -2.20 -18.88
C LYS A 100 -0.35 -2.31 -17.39
N ALA A 101 0.70 -2.52 -16.59
CA ALA A 101 0.60 -2.55 -15.14
C ALA A 101 0.12 -1.22 -14.55
N LEU A 102 0.65 -0.09 -15.04
CA LEU A 102 0.17 1.23 -14.66
C LEU A 102 -1.28 1.46 -15.10
N SER A 103 -1.65 1.05 -16.32
CA SER A 103 -3.04 1.15 -16.81
C SER A 103 -3.98 0.39 -15.90
N ARG A 104 -3.70 -0.90 -15.63
CA ARG A 104 -4.52 -1.74 -14.77
C ARG A 104 -4.65 -1.18 -13.35
N ALA A 105 -3.60 -0.56 -12.82
CA ALA A 105 -3.64 0.11 -11.52
C ALA A 105 -4.62 1.30 -11.49
N LYS A 106 -4.71 2.07 -12.59
CA LYS A 106 -5.69 3.15 -12.75
C LYS A 106 -7.09 2.60 -12.95
N ASP A 107 -7.24 1.63 -13.86
CA ASP A 107 -8.53 0.97 -14.11
C ASP A 107 -9.10 0.39 -12.82
N PHE A 108 -8.25 -0.18 -11.95
CA PHE A 108 -8.67 -0.71 -10.65
C PHE A 108 -9.25 0.36 -9.72
N LEU A 109 -8.72 1.59 -9.73
CA LEU A 109 -9.27 2.69 -8.94
C LEU A 109 -10.62 3.14 -9.49
N ASP A 110 -10.74 3.21 -10.82
CA ASP A 110 -12.01 3.54 -11.48
C ASP A 110 -13.08 2.46 -11.20
N ASP A 111 -12.71 1.18 -11.31
CA ASP A 111 -13.57 0.02 -11.00
C ASP A 111 -14.09 0.08 -9.56
N PHE A 112 -13.22 0.47 -8.62
CA PHE A 112 -13.54 0.58 -7.19
C PHE A 112 -14.64 1.62 -6.92
N HIS A 113 -14.67 2.71 -7.70
CA HIS A 113 -15.71 3.75 -7.59
C HIS A 113 -17.04 3.34 -8.21
N ILE A 114 -17.00 2.60 -9.32
CA ILE A 114 -18.21 2.24 -10.10
C ILE A 114 -18.99 1.11 -9.43
N THR A 115 -18.32 0.13 -8.83
CA THR A 115 -18.96 -1.10 -8.33
C THR A 115 -18.79 -1.30 -6.83
N PRO A 116 -19.28 -0.38 -5.96
CA PRO A 116 -19.08 -0.47 -4.51
C PRO A 116 -19.80 -1.67 -3.85
N LYS A 117 -20.68 -2.37 -4.59
CA LYS A 117 -21.54 -3.47 -4.09
C LYS A 117 -21.14 -4.87 -4.57
N GLN A 118 -20.19 -5.02 -5.49
CA GLN A 118 -19.62 -6.33 -5.85
C GLN A 118 -18.13 -6.34 -5.51
N PRO A 119 -17.57 -7.47 -5.06
CA PRO A 119 -16.15 -7.54 -4.78
C PRO A 119 -15.36 -7.31 -6.06
N CYS A 120 -14.73 -6.14 -6.15
CA CYS A 120 -13.67 -5.91 -7.12
C CYS A 120 -12.53 -6.88 -6.80
N ARG A 121 -12.08 -7.62 -7.82
CA ARG A 121 -10.89 -8.47 -7.71
C ARG A 121 -9.69 -7.59 -7.35
N GLY A 122 -8.82 -8.10 -6.50
CA GLY A 122 -7.56 -7.47 -6.17
C GLY A 122 -6.57 -7.51 -7.34
N LEU A 123 -5.36 -7.01 -7.10
CA LEU A 123 -4.26 -7.06 -8.07
C LEU A 123 -3.08 -7.80 -7.45
N LEU A 124 -2.43 -8.67 -8.23
CA LEU A 124 -1.19 -9.32 -7.86
C LEU A 124 -0.10 -8.92 -8.87
N PHE A 125 0.77 -8.00 -8.46
CA PHE A 125 1.90 -7.56 -9.29
C PHE A 125 3.06 -8.57 -9.18
N MET A 126 3.51 -9.09 -10.32
CA MET A 126 4.54 -10.12 -10.42
C MET A 126 5.73 -9.63 -11.25
N GLY A 127 6.95 -9.97 -10.87
CA GLY A 127 8.13 -9.68 -11.71
C GLY A 127 9.40 -9.50 -10.91
N GLY A 128 10.52 -9.23 -11.58
CA GLY A 128 11.83 -9.05 -10.94
C GLY A 128 11.88 -7.90 -9.91
N PRO A 129 12.94 -7.85 -9.08
CA PRO A 129 13.16 -6.74 -8.16
C PRO A 129 13.34 -5.42 -8.93
N GLY A 130 13.01 -4.31 -8.29
CA GLY A 130 13.25 -2.99 -8.87
C GLY A 130 12.25 -2.49 -9.91
N LEU A 131 11.24 -3.27 -10.27
CA LEU A 131 10.25 -2.89 -11.28
C LEU A 131 9.14 -1.94 -10.77
N GLY A 132 9.10 -1.64 -9.46
CA GLY A 132 8.13 -0.72 -8.89
C GLY A 132 6.78 -1.34 -8.47
N LYS A 133 6.71 -2.67 -8.30
CA LYS A 133 5.51 -3.36 -7.78
C LYS A 133 4.97 -2.73 -6.49
N THR A 134 5.83 -2.59 -5.48
CA THR A 134 5.46 -1.96 -4.20
C THR A 134 5.05 -0.50 -4.37
N HIS A 135 5.67 0.22 -5.31
CA HIS A 135 5.31 1.60 -5.61
C HIS A 135 3.86 1.69 -6.13
N LEU A 136 3.46 0.80 -7.04
CA LEU A 136 2.09 0.76 -7.58
C LEU A 136 1.07 0.45 -6.48
N VAL A 137 1.24 -0.64 -5.72
CA VAL A 137 0.27 -1.01 -4.67
C VAL A 137 0.18 0.04 -3.55
N VAL A 138 1.30 0.68 -3.17
CA VAL A 138 1.28 1.76 -2.18
C VAL A 138 0.59 3.00 -2.75
N SER A 139 0.78 3.32 -4.02
CA SER A 139 0.12 4.47 -4.65
C SER A 139 -1.39 4.28 -4.70
N ILE A 140 -1.85 3.09 -5.10
CA ILE A 140 -3.28 2.70 -5.07
C ILE A 140 -3.82 2.83 -3.64
N LEU A 141 -3.15 2.21 -2.65
CA LEU A 141 -3.59 2.22 -1.26
C LEU A 141 -3.71 3.65 -0.71
N LYS A 142 -2.73 4.50 -0.98
CA LYS A 142 -2.76 5.91 -0.57
C LYS A 142 -3.94 6.65 -1.16
N GLN A 143 -4.22 6.42 -2.45
CA GLN A 143 -5.32 7.08 -3.14
C GLN A 143 -6.66 6.67 -2.54
N LEU A 144 -6.90 5.37 -2.36
CA LEU A 144 -8.11 4.85 -1.72
C LEU A 144 -8.31 5.39 -0.29
N ILE A 145 -7.25 5.53 0.49
CA ILE A 145 -7.35 6.09 1.85
C ILE A 145 -7.68 7.59 1.80
N LEU A 146 -6.98 8.34 0.94
CA LEU A 146 -7.05 9.81 0.93
C LEU A 146 -8.25 10.37 0.18
N GLU A 147 -8.74 9.67 -0.84
CA GLU A 147 -9.84 10.10 -1.69
C GLU A 147 -11.16 9.44 -1.27
N ASP A 148 -11.11 8.15 -0.91
CA ASP A 148 -12.30 7.33 -0.66
C ASP A 148 -12.51 6.97 0.82
N GLU A 149 -11.66 7.47 1.74
CA GLU A 149 -11.76 7.22 3.18
C GLU A 149 -11.72 5.71 3.54
N VAL A 150 -11.06 4.91 2.72
CA VAL A 150 -10.99 3.46 2.91
C VAL A 150 -10.06 3.11 4.08
N ASN A 151 -10.49 2.18 4.94
CA ASN A 151 -9.60 1.57 5.93
C ASN A 151 -8.64 0.58 5.23
N GLY A 152 -7.47 1.10 4.86
CA GLY A 152 -6.41 0.39 4.17
C GLY A 152 -5.24 0.02 5.09
N LYS A 153 -4.69 -1.19 4.91
CA LYS A 153 -3.47 -1.66 5.60
C LYS A 153 -2.42 -2.12 4.62
N PHE A 154 -1.16 -1.96 4.99
CA PHE A 154 0.02 -2.44 4.30
C PHE A 154 0.81 -3.31 5.26
N VAL A 155 1.26 -4.46 4.79
CA VAL A 155 2.14 -5.33 5.55
C VAL A 155 3.17 -5.96 4.62
N ASP A 156 4.43 -5.95 5.05
CA ASP A 156 5.45 -6.82 4.47
C ASP A 156 5.29 -8.21 5.09
N PHE A 157 5.08 -9.24 4.26
CA PHE A 157 4.72 -10.56 4.77
C PHE A 157 5.83 -11.17 5.63
N PHE A 158 7.10 -10.92 5.30
CA PHE A 158 8.23 -11.42 6.08
C PHE A 158 8.33 -10.73 7.43
N GLN A 159 8.13 -9.41 7.47
CA GLN A 159 8.09 -8.66 8.72
C GLN A 159 6.96 -9.14 9.63
N LEU A 160 5.78 -9.39 9.08
CA LEU A 160 4.63 -9.92 9.84
C LEU A 160 4.94 -11.27 10.48
N LEU A 161 5.56 -12.19 9.73
CA LEU A 161 5.99 -13.48 10.27
C LEU A 161 6.99 -13.29 11.42
N SER A 162 7.94 -12.35 11.26
CA SER A 162 8.89 -12.02 12.33
C SER A 162 8.16 -11.49 13.58
N ASP A 163 7.20 -10.59 13.40
CA ASP A 163 6.43 -9.98 14.49
C ASP A 163 5.59 -11.03 15.24
N ILE A 164 4.93 -11.95 14.52
CA ILE A 164 4.17 -13.07 15.11
C ILE A 164 5.10 -13.95 15.93
N ARG A 165 6.28 -14.31 15.37
CA ARG A 165 7.25 -15.15 16.06
C ARG A 165 7.75 -14.50 17.36
N HIS A 166 7.99 -13.19 17.35
CA HIS A 166 8.37 -12.44 18.55
C HIS A 166 7.23 -12.31 19.56
N GLY A 167 5.98 -12.21 19.09
CA GLY A 167 4.78 -12.17 19.92
C GLY A 167 4.60 -13.40 20.80
N TYR A 168 4.94 -14.60 20.29
CA TYR A 168 4.92 -15.83 21.08
C TYR A 168 5.83 -15.78 22.30
N SER A 169 6.95 -15.07 22.22
CA SER A 169 7.88 -14.91 23.36
C SER A 169 7.36 -13.94 24.44
N HIS A 170 6.28 -13.21 24.17
CA HIS A 170 5.70 -12.19 25.04
C HIS A 170 4.24 -12.49 25.42
N ASP A 171 3.81 -13.75 25.32
CA ASP A 171 2.43 -14.20 25.58
C ASP A 171 1.34 -13.41 24.82
N GLN A 172 1.70 -12.80 23.68
CA GLN A 172 0.72 -12.13 22.83
C GLN A 172 0.05 -13.14 21.91
N SER A 173 -1.27 -13.05 21.77
CA SER A 173 -2.00 -13.92 20.85
C SER A 173 -1.68 -13.53 19.40
N GLU A 174 -1.35 -14.52 18.58
CA GLU A 174 -1.15 -14.35 17.14
C GLU A 174 -2.32 -13.60 16.49
N MET A 175 -3.55 -13.96 16.88
CA MET A 175 -4.76 -13.31 16.35
C MET A 175 -4.79 -11.81 16.65
N SER A 176 -4.28 -11.34 17.79
CA SER A 176 -4.24 -9.90 18.08
C SER A 176 -3.31 -9.12 17.12
N LEU A 177 -2.25 -9.76 16.63
CA LEU A 177 -1.31 -9.17 15.66
C LEU A 177 -1.87 -9.19 14.24
N ILE A 178 -2.62 -10.23 13.89
CA ILE A 178 -3.17 -10.48 12.56
C ILE A 178 -4.49 -9.75 12.32
N GLU A 179 -5.34 -9.66 13.34
CA GLU A 179 -6.71 -9.15 13.26
C GLU A 179 -6.83 -7.74 12.63
N PRO A 180 -5.95 -6.76 12.93
CA PRO A 180 -6.01 -5.45 12.27
C PRO A 180 -5.90 -5.53 10.74
N TYR A 181 -5.12 -6.47 10.23
CA TYR A 181 -4.95 -6.71 8.80
C TYR A 181 -6.17 -7.44 8.23
N LEU A 182 -6.69 -8.47 8.91
CA LEU A 182 -7.87 -9.21 8.48
C LEU A 182 -9.14 -8.35 8.46
N LYS A 183 -9.29 -7.40 9.39
CA LYS A 183 -10.46 -6.50 9.47
C LYS A 183 -10.41 -5.34 8.47
N SER A 184 -9.25 -5.02 7.90
CA SER A 184 -9.13 -3.93 6.92
C SER A 184 -9.94 -4.21 5.65
N ARG A 185 -10.53 -3.15 5.08
CA ARG A 185 -11.30 -3.23 3.83
C ARG A 185 -10.38 -3.53 2.64
N VAL A 186 -9.21 -2.89 2.63
CA VAL A 186 -8.17 -3.12 1.62
C VAL A 186 -6.87 -3.48 2.35
N LEU A 187 -6.26 -4.60 1.98
CA LEU A 187 -4.97 -5.03 2.50
C LEU A 187 -3.95 -5.13 1.37
N VAL A 188 -2.77 -4.55 1.56
CA VAL A 188 -1.60 -4.80 0.72
C VAL A 188 -0.70 -5.79 1.45
N ILE A 189 -0.40 -6.92 0.80
CA ILE A 189 0.62 -7.89 1.24
C ILE A 189 1.81 -7.77 0.28
N ASP A 190 2.89 -7.14 0.75
CA ASP A 190 4.12 -6.95 -0.01
C ASP A 190 5.06 -8.14 0.17
N GLU A 191 5.84 -8.42 -0.87
CA GLU A 191 6.85 -9.49 -0.92
C GLU A 191 6.30 -10.89 -0.59
N LEU A 192 5.12 -11.21 -1.14
CA LEU A 192 4.49 -12.51 -1.00
C LEU A 192 5.46 -13.64 -1.42
N ALA A 193 5.55 -14.65 -0.56
CA ALA A 193 6.29 -15.89 -0.76
C ALA A 193 7.83 -15.78 -0.77
N LYS A 194 8.42 -14.64 -0.37
CA LYS A 194 9.89 -14.43 -0.31
C LYS A 194 10.62 -15.30 0.75
N GLY A 195 9.89 -15.99 1.64
CA GLY A 195 10.41 -16.74 2.78
C GLY A 195 11.01 -18.13 2.46
N ARG A 196 11.43 -18.83 3.53
CA ARG A 196 11.95 -20.21 3.45
C ARG A 196 10.84 -21.23 3.20
N ASN A 197 9.58 -20.81 3.37
CA ASN A 197 8.42 -21.64 3.10
C ASN A 197 8.37 -22.89 3.99
N ASN A 198 8.77 -22.73 5.26
CA ASN A 198 8.55 -23.78 6.23
C ASN A 198 7.03 -23.96 6.47
N GLU A 199 6.66 -25.11 7.01
CA GLU A 199 5.27 -25.50 7.24
C GLU A 199 4.48 -24.46 8.06
N TRP A 200 5.14 -23.83 9.03
CA TRP A 200 4.55 -22.77 9.83
C TRP A 200 4.25 -21.49 9.01
N GLU A 201 5.20 -20.99 8.21
CA GLU A 201 4.99 -19.84 7.31
C GLU A 201 3.84 -20.11 6.33
N GLN A 202 3.76 -21.34 5.81
CA GLN A 202 2.68 -21.80 4.94
C GLN A 202 1.32 -21.82 5.64
N THR A 203 1.27 -22.25 6.90
CA THR A 203 0.04 -22.26 7.69
C THR A 203 -0.50 -20.85 7.91
N ILE A 204 0.37 -19.91 8.30
CA ILE A 204 -0.01 -18.50 8.47
C ILE A 204 -0.48 -17.91 7.13
N LEU A 205 0.21 -18.22 6.03
CA LEU A 205 -0.20 -17.76 4.72
C LEU A 205 -1.59 -18.30 4.32
N ASP A 206 -1.84 -19.60 4.46
CA ASP A 206 -3.16 -20.19 4.15
C ASP A 206 -4.25 -19.56 5.02
N GLN A 207 -4.00 -19.33 6.31
CA GLN A 207 -4.95 -18.66 7.21
C GLN A 207 -5.28 -17.24 6.74
N PHE A 208 -4.27 -16.45 6.37
CA PHE A 208 -4.46 -15.08 5.87
C PHE A 208 -5.27 -15.05 4.57
N ILE A 209 -4.87 -15.86 3.59
CA ILE A 209 -5.52 -15.90 2.29
C ILE A 209 -6.93 -16.48 2.41
N SER A 210 -7.12 -17.57 3.16
CA SER A 210 -8.44 -18.16 3.43
C SER A 210 -9.39 -17.16 4.07
N SER A 211 -8.95 -16.47 5.13
CA SER A 211 -9.80 -15.54 5.87
C SER A 211 -10.27 -14.38 4.99
N ARG A 212 -9.36 -13.81 4.17
CA ARG A 212 -9.72 -12.71 3.27
C ARG A 212 -10.53 -13.16 2.06
N TYR A 213 -10.21 -14.32 1.51
CA TYR A 213 -11.00 -14.93 0.43
C TYR A 213 -12.46 -15.18 0.86
N ASN A 214 -12.66 -15.75 2.06
CA ASN A 214 -13.99 -16.08 2.58
C ASN A 214 -14.83 -14.85 2.98
N ALA A 215 -14.21 -13.71 3.26
CA ALA A 215 -14.94 -12.50 3.63
C ALA A 215 -15.80 -11.96 2.48
N ALA A 216 -15.40 -12.22 1.23
CA ALA A 216 -16.11 -11.84 -0.01
C ALA A 216 -16.38 -10.34 -0.23
N ASP A 217 -16.17 -9.46 0.75
CA ASP A 217 -16.33 -8.00 0.67
C ASP A 217 -15.00 -7.23 0.79
N LYS A 218 -13.90 -7.97 0.96
CA LYS A 218 -12.55 -7.45 1.23
C LYS A 218 -11.65 -7.60 0.03
N ILE A 219 -10.89 -6.55 -0.24
CA ILE A 219 -9.91 -6.53 -1.34
C ILE A 219 -8.52 -6.77 -0.77
N THR A 220 -7.70 -7.51 -1.52
CA THR A 220 -6.29 -7.71 -1.19
C THR A 220 -5.43 -7.46 -2.42
N LEU A 221 -4.42 -6.63 -2.27
CA LEU A 221 -3.40 -6.36 -3.28
C LEU A 221 -2.11 -7.04 -2.88
N PHE A 222 -1.38 -7.58 -3.85
CA PHE A 222 -0.19 -8.38 -3.61
C PHE A 222 0.97 -7.91 -4.47
N THR A 223 2.19 -8.11 -3.97
CA THR A 223 3.39 -8.07 -4.80
C THR A 223 4.18 -9.36 -4.61
N THR A 224 4.83 -9.83 -5.67
CA THR A 224 5.74 -10.97 -5.57
C THR A 224 6.90 -10.85 -6.56
N ASN A 225 8.05 -11.41 -6.19
CA ASN A 225 9.21 -11.49 -7.07
C ASN A 225 9.18 -12.72 -8.00
N TYR A 226 8.24 -13.65 -7.77
CA TYR A 226 8.11 -14.85 -8.60
C TYR A 226 7.34 -14.53 -9.88
N SER A 227 7.81 -15.10 -10.99
CA SER A 227 7.10 -15.08 -12.26
C SER A 227 6.39 -16.41 -12.45
N ASP A 228 5.23 -16.36 -13.09
CA ASP A 228 4.42 -17.49 -13.54
C ASP A 228 5.06 -18.32 -14.68
N GLN A 229 6.39 -18.22 -14.85
CA GLN A 229 7.11 -19.00 -15.85
C GLN A 229 7.96 -20.05 -15.15
N SER A 230 7.41 -21.25 -15.05
CA SER A 230 8.12 -22.52 -15.01
C SER A 230 8.79 -22.74 -16.38
N GLY A 231 9.76 -21.89 -16.70
CA GLY A 231 10.58 -21.98 -17.90
C GLY A 231 12.02 -21.69 -17.50
N ALA A 232 12.82 -22.73 -17.34
CA ALA A 232 14.27 -22.56 -17.22
C ALA A 232 14.77 -21.82 -18.48
N PRO A 233 15.61 -20.78 -18.36
CA PRO A 233 16.37 -20.33 -19.50
C PRO A 233 17.26 -21.50 -19.92
N THR A 234 17.01 -22.07 -21.09
CA THR A 234 17.97 -22.98 -21.70
C THR A 234 19.09 -22.14 -22.28
N ASP A 235 20.29 -22.22 -21.71
CA ASP A 235 21.49 -21.78 -22.40
C ASP A 235 21.59 -22.53 -23.74
N THR A 236 22.27 -21.93 -24.73
CA THR A 236 22.51 -22.48 -26.08
C THR A 236 23.17 -23.87 -26.09
N ASN A 237 23.60 -24.38 -24.92
CA ASN A 237 24.19 -25.70 -24.72
C ASN A 237 23.29 -26.70 -23.96
N GLY A 238 22.00 -26.41 -23.75
CA GLY A 238 21.06 -27.35 -23.12
C GLY A 238 21.38 -27.71 -21.67
N ARG A 239 22.26 -26.95 -21.00
CA ARG A 239 22.55 -27.13 -19.57
C ARG A 239 21.53 -26.37 -18.74
N VAL A 240 20.77 -27.11 -17.95
CA VAL A 240 19.88 -26.56 -16.92
C VAL A 240 20.76 -25.92 -15.86
N THR A 241 20.83 -24.58 -15.82
CA THR A 241 21.42 -23.88 -14.69
C THR A 241 20.48 -24.03 -13.50
N SER A 242 20.95 -24.64 -12.42
CA SER A 242 20.20 -24.99 -11.20
C SER A 242 19.66 -23.82 -10.38
N PHE A 243 19.51 -22.63 -10.96
CA PHE A 243 18.73 -21.53 -10.39
C PHE A 243 17.30 -21.63 -10.93
N GLN A 244 16.56 -22.64 -10.45
CA GLN A 244 15.13 -22.76 -10.67
C GLN A 244 14.45 -21.46 -10.23
N LYS A 245 13.97 -20.67 -11.19
CA LYS A 245 12.86 -19.74 -10.94
C LYS A 245 11.66 -20.61 -10.57
N GLN A 246 11.53 -20.91 -9.27
CA GLN A 246 10.33 -21.57 -8.77
C GLN A 246 9.12 -20.71 -9.13
N SER A 247 8.05 -21.35 -9.61
CA SER A 247 6.81 -20.64 -9.90
C SER A 247 6.17 -20.13 -8.59
N LEU A 248 5.27 -19.16 -8.69
CA LEU A 248 4.50 -18.74 -7.50
C LEU A 248 3.71 -19.93 -6.93
N GLU A 249 3.12 -20.74 -7.79
CA GLU A 249 2.32 -21.92 -7.44
C GLU A 249 3.14 -22.95 -6.64
N GLU A 250 4.35 -23.28 -7.07
CA GLU A 250 5.25 -24.17 -6.33
C GLU A 250 5.58 -23.61 -4.94
N LYS A 251 5.64 -22.29 -4.81
CA LYS A 251 5.99 -21.63 -3.55
C LYS A 251 4.80 -21.49 -2.61
N VAL A 252 3.58 -21.25 -3.09
CA VAL A 252 2.41 -21.07 -2.21
C VAL A 252 1.53 -22.32 -2.10
N GLY A 253 1.73 -23.30 -2.96
CA GLY A 253 0.88 -24.49 -3.09
C GLY A 253 -0.43 -24.22 -3.84
N ASP A 254 -0.95 -25.28 -4.48
CA ASP A 254 -2.10 -25.25 -5.39
C ASP A 254 -3.34 -24.57 -4.80
N ARG A 255 -3.61 -24.83 -3.52
CA ARG A 255 -4.78 -24.28 -2.82
C ARG A 255 -4.72 -22.76 -2.67
N ILE A 256 -3.57 -22.23 -2.27
CA ILE A 256 -3.38 -20.78 -2.09
C ILE A 256 -3.37 -20.13 -3.47
N PHE A 257 -2.67 -20.73 -4.44
CA PHE A 257 -2.61 -20.24 -5.81
C PHE A 257 -3.99 -20.15 -6.46
N SER A 258 -4.81 -21.19 -6.33
CA SER A 258 -6.20 -21.22 -6.84
C SER A 258 -7.04 -20.05 -6.31
N ARG A 259 -6.94 -19.77 -5.00
CA ARG A 259 -7.64 -18.63 -4.38
C ARG A 259 -7.12 -17.29 -4.87
N LEU A 260 -5.80 -17.13 -4.98
CA LEU A 260 -5.19 -15.93 -5.54
C LEU A 260 -5.68 -15.69 -6.98
N ALA A 261 -5.67 -16.74 -7.81
CA ALA A 261 -6.13 -16.67 -9.18
C ALA A 261 -7.60 -16.25 -9.29
N GLN A 262 -8.46 -16.69 -8.37
CA GLN A 262 -9.86 -16.25 -8.36
C GLN A 262 -10.02 -14.82 -7.85
N MET A 263 -9.37 -14.47 -6.74
CA MET A 263 -9.61 -13.19 -6.06
C MET A 263 -8.80 -12.01 -6.63
N CYS A 264 -7.81 -12.26 -7.48
CA CYS A 264 -6.93 -11.22 -8.04
C CYS A 264 -6.72 -11.35 -9.55
N ASP A 265 -6.48 -10.20 -10.19
CA ASP A 265 -5.90 -10.15 -11.53
C ASP A 265 -4.38 -10.16 -11.44
N PHE A 266 -3.73 -11.03 -12.21
CA PHE A 266 -2.28 -11.16 -12.20
C PHE A 266 -1.66 -10.20 -13.20
N VAL A 267 -0.83 -9.29 -12.69
CA VAL A 267 -0.22 -8.21 -13.47
C VAL A 267 1.28 -8.47 -13.57
N LYS A 268 1.71 -8.99 -14.73
CA LYS A 268 3.12 -9.28 -15.00
C LYS A 268 3.88 -7.99 -15.34
N MET A 269 5.04 -7.83 -14.71
CA MET A 269 5.98 -6.73 -14.88
C MET A 269 7.33 -7.29 -15.30
N GLU A 270 7.99 -6.63 -16.23
CA GLU A 270 9.26 -7.07 -16.83
C GLU A 270 10.22 -5.90 -17.01
N GLY A 271 11.51 -6.18 -17.00
CA GLY A 271 12.56 -5.20 -17.21
C GLY A 271 13.74 -5.37 -16.26
N GLU A 272 14.66 -4.40 -16.33
CA GLU A 272 15.82 -4.31 -15.46
C GLU A 272 15.47 -3.61 -14.14
N ASP A 273 16.29 -3.85 -13.11
CA ASP A 273 16.12 -3.19 -11.81
C ASP A 273 16.35 -1.67 -11.93
N TYR A 274 15.28 -0.89 -11.82
CA TYR A 274 15.34 0.57 -11.89
C TYR A 274 16.23 1.18 -10.80
N ARG A 275 16.38 0.53 -9.64
CA ARG A 275 17.21 1.01 -8.53
C ARG A 275 18.68 1.10 -8.92
N THR A 276 19.14 0.30 -9.87
CA THR A 276 20.52 0.35 -10.39
C THR A 276 20.78 1.57 -11.28
N LYS A 277 19.72 2.15 -11.87
CA LYS A 277 19.79 3.33 -12.75
C LYS A 277 19.78 4.64 -11.95
N ILE A 278 19.33 4.61 -10.70
CA ILE A 278 19.37 5.74 -9.78
C ILE A 278 20.79 5.83 -9.20
N LYS A 279 21.59 6.81 -9.63
CA LYS A 279 22.86 7.12 -8.96
C LYS A 279 22.58 7.52 -7.51
N PRO A 280 23.27 6.95 -6.51
CA PRO A 280 23.14 7.42 -5.14
C PRO A 280 23.52 8.91 -5.08
N PRO A 281 22.85 9.71 -4.23
CA PRO A 281 23.24 11.11 -4.07
C PRO A 281 24.72 11.17 -3.68
N PRO A 282 25.50 12.12 -4.24
CA PRO A 282 26.92 12.24 -3.92
C PRO A 282 27.07 12.34 -2.41
N ARG A 283 28.00 11.55 -1.84
CA ARG A 283 28.30 11.58 -0.41
C ARG A 283 28.62 13.03 -0.05
N ALA A 284 27.87 13.61 0.89
CA ALA A 284 28.23 14.89 1.48
C ALA A 284 29.64 14.76 2.04
N SER A 285 30.60 15.49 1.47
CA SER A 285 31.95 15.58 2.00
C SER A 285 31.82 16.02 3.45
N ARG A 286 32.21 15.15 4.38
CA ARG A 286 32.43 15.57 5.77
C ARG A 286 33.42 16.73 5.70
N LYS A 287 32.95 17.94 6.01
CA LYS A 287 33.85 19.01 6.40
C LYS A 287 34.52 18.51 7.67
N THR A 288 35.78 18.12 7.54
CA THR A 288 36.70 18.02 8.67
C THR A 288 36.93 19.45 9.13
N ASP A 289 36.33 19.81 10.25
CA ASP A 289 36.82 20.88 11.11
C ASP A 289 38.00 20.35 11.94
#